data_AF-A0A3N2BF00-F1
#
_entry.id   AF-A0A3N2BF00-F1
#
_cell.length_a   1.000
_cell.length_b   1.000
_cell.length_c   1.000
_cell.angle_alpha   90.00
_cell.angle_beta   90.00
_cell.angle_gamma   90.00
#
_symmetry.space_group_name_H-M   'P 1'
#
loop_
_entity.id
_entity.type
_entity.pdbx_description
1 polymer ?
#
loop_
_entity_poly.entity_id
_entity_poly.type
_entity_poly.pdbx_seq_one_letter_code
_entity_poly.pdbx_strand_id
1 'polypeptide(L)'
;MPVVGLGLPRVRRRRAGLGDETALRASGGSGDGVRGAPSPAVAGLRDSYGRVATDLRVSLTDRCNLRCDYCMPAEGMDWMPSPQVLSDDEIIRLIGLAVQQLGVRELRFTGGEPLLRKGLERIIGATTALRTVDGEVPQTSLTTNALGLQRRAEGLVRAGLRRINVSLDAVDRATFASVTRRDRLPDVLAGIHAAAAAGLRPIKINAVLLRGVNDHQAGDLLAWALRHGYELRFIEQMPLGPPRAWQRGDMVTAAEVLDRLSERFTLRTRDPAERGSAPAQRWTVEPSHGAPGGTVGIIASVSEPFCAACDRTRLTADGQIRNCLFAAGETDLRGMLRGGASNEELAEVWRVAMWGKAAGHGIDDPSFLPPARTMSAIGG
;
A
#
# COMPACT_ATOMS: atom_id res chain seq x y z
N MET A 1 74.47 41.80 -25.41
CA MET A 1 75.14 40.50 -25.57
C MET A 1 74.67 39.56 -24.47
N PRO A 2 74.58 38.22 -24.68
CA PRO A 2 74.12 37.59 -25.91
C PRO A 2 73.29 36.28 -25.71
N VAL A 3 72.68 35.78 -26.81
CA VAL A 3 72.56 34.35 -27.21
C VAL A 3 71.56 33.43 -26.43
N VAL A 4 70.38 33.09 -27.03
CA VAL A 4 70.03 31.90 -27.90
C VAL A 4 69.40 30.76 -27.06
N GLY A 5 68.43 29.96 -27.52
CA GLY A 5 67.68 29.92 -28.79
C GLY A 5 67.58 28.49 -29.38
N LEU A 6 66.45 28.16 -30.03
CA LEU A 6 66.15 26.93 -30.81
C LEU A 6 65.93 25.63 -29.97
N GLY A 7 65.01 24.72 -30.36
CA GLY A 7 64.08 24.74 -31.50
C GLY A 7 63.06 23.58 -31.52
N LEU A 8 62.02 23.74 -32.34
CA LEU A 8 60.98 22.73 -32.64
C LEU A 8 61.44 21.73 -33.72
N PRO A 9 60.84 20.53 -33.77
CA PRO A 9 60.68 19.78 -35.03
C PRO A 9 59.32 20.02 -35.72
N ARG A 10 59.36 20.04 -37.06
CA ARG A 10 58.27 20.27 -38.03
C ARG A 10 58.51 19.38 -39.26
N VAL A 11 57.55 18.91 -40.06
CA VAL A 11 56.06 18.93 -40.04
C VAL A 11 55.59 17.91 -41.09
N ARG A 12 54.39 17.29 -40.98
CA ARG A 12 53.64 16.92 -42.21
C ARG A 12 52.12 16.75 -42.05
N ARG A 13 51.37 17.57 -42.80
CA ARG A 13 49.93 17.42 -43.07
C ARG A 13 49.69 16.43 -44.23
N ARG A 14 48.55 15.75 -44.21
CA ARG A 14 47.77 15.41 -45.43
C ARG A 14 46.30 15.83 -45.26
N ARG A 15 45.54 15.83 -46.36
CA ARG A 15 44.31 16.60 -46.60
C ARG A 15 43.05 15.72 -46.68
N ALA A 16 41.90 16.35 -46.38
CA ALA A 16 40.57 16.23 -47.01
C ALA A 16 39.63 15.04 -46.68
N GLY A 17 38.31 15.35 -46.74
CA GLY A 17 37.15 14.50 -46.43
C GLY A 17 36.28 15.11 -45.32
N LEU A 18 35.53 16.21 -45.52
CA LEU A 18 34.18 16.30 -46.16
C LEU A 18 33.10 15.45 -45.48
N GLY A 19 32.04 16.12 -44.98
CA GLY A 19 30.83 15.49 -44.43
C GLY A 19 30.29 16.22 -43.19
N ASP A 20 29.47 17.25 -43.38
CA ASP A 20 28.74 17.98 -42.33
C ASP A 20 27.22 17.72 -42.49
N GLU A 21 26.45 18.06 -41.45
CA GLU A 21 24.98 18.05 -41.36
C GLU A 21 24.32 16.64 -41.44
N THR A 22 23.36 16.27 -40.58
CA THR A 22 22.10 16.96 -40.32
C THR A 22 21.48 16.60 -38.96
N ALA A 23 20.70 17.51 -38.40
CA ALA A 23 19.84 17.27 -37.24
C ALA A 23 18.69 16.28 -37.55
N LEU A 24 18.33 15.42 -36.58
CA LEU A 24 17.11 14.63 -36.64
C LEU A 24 16.10 15.09 -35.57
N ARG A 25 14.91 15.48 -36.05
CA ARG A 25 13.78 15.88 -35.21
C ARG A 25 13.17 14.63 -34.57
N ALA A 26 12.81 14.70 -33.29
CA ALA A 26 11.92 13.72 -32.69
C ALA A 26 10.49 13.91 -33.23
N SER A 27 9.97 12.92 -33.95
CA SER A 27 8.56 12.75 -34.29
C SER A 27 8.06 11.42 -33.74
N GLY A 28 6.82 11.37 -33.28
CA GLY A 28 6.31 10.27 -32.46
C GLY A 28 6.21 8.93 -33.17
N GLY A 29 6.37 7.86 -32.39
CA GLY A 29 6.07 6.48 -32.78
C GLY A 29 5.46 5.74 -31.60
N SER A 30 4.18 5.38 -31.72
CA SER A 30 3.45 4.57 -30.75
C SER A 30 3.57 3.08 -31.10
N GLY A 31 3.87 2.23 -30.11
CA GLY A 31 3.83 0.76 -30.24
C GLY A 31 5.13 0.06 -29.82
N ASP A 32 4.97 -1.16 -29.31
CA ASP A 32 6.01 -2.15 -28.95
C ASP A 32 7.10 -1.74 -27.93
N GLY A 33 6.90 -2.17 -26.67
CA GLY A 33 7.82 -1.89 -25.56
C GLY A 33 7.88 -2.92 -24.42
N VAL A 34 7.32 -4.14 -24.59
CA VAL A 34 7.50 -5.24 -23.62
C VAL A 34 7.84 -6.56 -24.32
N ARG A 35 9.10 -6.70 -24.72
CA ARG A 35 9.75 -8.02 -24.88
C ARG A 35 10.73 -8.21 -23.73
N GLY A 36 10.18 -8.42 -22.53
CA GLY A 36 10.96 -8.76 -21.35
C GLY A 36 11.60 -10.14 -21.52
N ALA A 37 12.80 -10.31 -20.94
CA ALA A 37 13.48 -11.60 -20.90
C ALA A 37 12.56 -12.69 -20.28
N PRO A 38 12.66 -13.96 -20.71
CA PRO A 38 11.85 -15.02 -20.12
C PRO A 38 12.10 -15.06 -18.61
N SER A 39 11.01 -15.00 -17.83
CA SER A 39 11.09 -15.39 -16.42
C SER A 39 11.67 -16.81 -16.38
N PRO A 40 12.57 -17.13 -15.44
CA PRO A 40 12.81 -18.52 -15.13
C PRO A 40 11.46 -19.18 -14.72
N ALA A 41 11.38 -20.50 -14.74
CA ALA A 41 10.24 -21.22 -14.16
C ALA A 41 10.29 -21.10 -12.62
N VAL A 42 9.97 -19.91 -12.10
CA VAL A 42 10.09 -19.58 -10.68
C VAL A 42 8.79 -19.95 -9.98
N ALA A 43 8.89 -20.75 -8.92
CA ALA A 43 7.77 -21.06 -8.06
C ALA A 43 7.29 -19.82 -7.29
N GLY A 44 5.98 -19.58 -7.30
CA GLY A 44 5.34 -18.44 -6.61
C GLY A 44 5.67 -17.06 -7.20
N LEU A 45 5.42 -16.00 -6.42
CA LEU A 45 5.59 -14.59 -6.82
C LEU A 45 6.93 -14.01 -6.37
N ARG A 46 8.03 -14.56 -6.87
CA ARG A 46 9.39 -14.05 -6.59
C ARG A 46 9.76 -12.90 -7.52
N ASP A 47 10.56 -11.97 -7.03
CA ASP A 47 11.18 -10.91 -7.83
C ASP A 47 12.70 -11.07 -8.05
N SER A 48 13.24 -10.22 -8.92
CA SER A 48 14.66 -10.18 -9.29
C SER A 48 15.62 -9.83 -8.14
N TYR A 49 15.09 -9.37 -7.00
CA TYR A 49 15.86 -9.08 -5.78
C TYR A 49 15.76 -10.20 -4.73
N GLY A 50 15.09 -11.31 -5.06
CA GLY A 50 14.95 -12.47 -4.19
C GLY A 50 13.81 -12.40 -3.18
N ARG A 51 13.02 -11.32 -3.17
CA ARG A 51 11.81 -11.24 -2.31
C ARG A 51 10.73 -12.12 -2.91
N VAL A 52 9.89 -12.72 -2.07
CA VAL A 52 8.74 -13.53 -2.50
C VAL A 52 7.47 -12.90 -1.94
N ALA A 53 6.51 -12.59 -2.82
CA ALA A 53 5.24 -12.02 -2.38
C ALA A 53 4.28 -13.09 -1.86
N THR A 54 3.76 -12.86 -0.66
CA THR A 54 2.82 -13.74 0.05
C THR A 54 1.64 -13.00 0.70
N ASP A 55 1.69 -11.66 0.85
CA ASP A 55 0.55 -10.77 1.19
C ASP A 55 -0.07 -10.20 -0.09
N LEU A 56 -1.29 -10.64 -0.40
CA LEU A 56 -2.11 -10.12 -1.50
C LEU A 56 -3.12 -9.11 -0.94
N ARG A 57 -2.98 -7.85 -1.37
CA ARG A 57 -3.98 -6.81 -1.11
C ARG A 57 -4.99 -6.77 -2.24
N VAL A 58 -6.27 -6.89 -1.90
CA VAL A 58 -7.39 -6.91 -2.86
C VAL A 58 -8.26 -5.68 -2.64
N SER A 59 -8.20 -4.72 -3.57
CA SER A 59 -9.16 -3.62 -3.61
C SER A 59 -10.48 -4.15 -4.16
N LEU A 60 -11.56 -4.01 -3.40
CA LEU A 60 -12.88 -4.57 -3.72
C LEU A 60 -13.82 -3.58 -4.39
N THR A 61 -13.53 -2.28 -4.27
CA THR A 61 -14.19 -1.15 -4.92
C THR A 61 -13.32 0.08 -4.73
N ASP A 62 -13.41 1.02 -5.64
CA ASP A 62 -12.94 2.41 -5.54
C ASP A 62 -13.78 3.31 -4.61
N ARG A 63 -15.07 3.00 -4.46
CA ARG A 63 -16.05 3.82 -3.73
C ARG A 63 -15.69 3.97 -2.25
N CYS A 64 -15.77 5.19 -1.73
CA CYS A 64 -15.63 5.49 -0.30
C CYS A 64 -16.77 6.38 0.22
N ASN A 65 -17.14 6.19 1.48
CA ASN A 65 -18.16 6.98 2.22
C ASN A 65 -17.55 8.09 3.12
N LEU A 66 -16.21 8.16 3.21
CA LEU A 66 -15.44 9.30 3.71
C LEU A 66 -14.78 10.07 2.55
N ARG A 67 -14.13 11.21 2.82
CA ARG A 67 -13.47 12.09 1.84
C ARG A 67 -12.10 12.57 2.35
N CYS A 68 -11.30 11.66 2.90
CA CYS A 68 -10.09 12.03 3.64
C CYS A 68 -9.08 12.81 2.80
N ASP A 69 -8.58 13.92 3.34
CA ASP A 69 -7.79 14.93 2.63
C ASP A 69 -6.53 14.36 1.96
N TYR A 70 -5.85 13.43 2.62
CA TYR A 70 -4.65 12.75 2.13
C TYR A 70 -4.94 11.60 1.13
N CYS A 71 -6.21 11.30 0.85
CA CYS A 71 -6.63 10.13 0.08
C CYS A 71 -7.42 10.49 -1.18
N MET A 72 -8.31 11.48 -1.13
CA MET A 72 -9.18 11.84 -2.25
C MET A 72 -9.66 13.31 -2.22
N PRO A 73 -10.11 13.86 -3.37
CA PRO A 73 -10.66 15.22 -3.45
C PRO A 73 -11.93 15.40 -2.59
N ALA A 74 -12.29 16.66 -2.31
CA ALA A 74 -13.41 17.00 -1.43
C ALA A 74 -14.76 16.67 -2.09
N GLU A 75 -14.82 16.95 -3.39
CA GLU A 75 -15.91 16.68 -4.32
C GLU A 75 -16.19 15.18 -4.43
N GLY A 76 -15.11 14.38 -4.39
CA GLY A 76 -15.13 12.94 -4.56
C GLY A 76 -14.19 12.47 -5.66
N MET A 77 -14.49 11.30 -6.21
CA MET A 77 -13.86 10.75 -7.41
C MET A 77 -15.01 10.31 -8.34
N ASP A 78 -14.77 10.35 -9.65
CA ASP A 78 -15.65 9.67 -10.60
C ASP A 78 -15.51 8.16 -10.41
N TRP A 79 -16.59 7.52 -9.96
CA TRP A 79 -16.57 6.10 -9.63
C TRP A 79 -16.58 5.23 -10.87
N MET A 80 -15.80 4.15 -10.84
CA MET A 80 -15.75 3.17 -11.92
C MET A 80 -17.15 2.60 -12.21
N PRO A 81 -17.56 2.61 -13.50
CA PRO A 81 -18.78 1.93 -13.94
C PRO A 81 -18.79 0.47 -13.49
N SER A 82 -19.94 -0.02 -13.02
CA SER A 82 -20.07 -1.38 -12.49
C SER A 82 -19.50 -2.49 -13.41
N PRO A 83 -19.62 -2.44 -14.76
CA PRO A 83 -18.99 -3.42 -15.63
C PRO A 83 -17.47 -3.43 -15.60
N GLN A 84 -16.80 -2.34 -15.19
CA GLN A 84 -15.34 -2.28 -15.11
C GLN A 84 -14.79 -2.91 -13.82
N VAL A 85 -15.60 -2.96 -12.76
CA VAL A 85 -15.24 -3.60 -11.48
C VAL A 85 -15.28 -5.13 -11.65
N LEU A 86 -14.38 -5.85 -10.99
CA LEU A 86 -14.44 -7.30 -10.90
C LEU A 86 -15.69 -7.74 -10.12
N SER A 87 -16.41 -8.72 -10.66
CA SER A 87 -17.49 -9.44 -9.97
C SER A 87 -16.95 -10.29 -8.82
N ASP A 88 -17.84 -10.78 -7.93
CA ASP A 88 -17.42 -11.59 -6.79
C ASP A 88 -16.71 -12.87 -7.25
N ASP A 89 -17.20 -13.49 -8.33
CA ASP A 89 -16.67 -14.76 -8.83
C ASP A 89 -15.32 -14.60 -9.55
N GLU A 90 -15.12 -13.48 -10.25
CA GLU A 90 -13.80 -13.12 -10.81
C GLU A 90 -12.77 -12.89 -9.70
N ILE A 91 -13.14 -12.19 -8.62
CA ILE A 91 -12.28 -11.98 -7.44
C ILE A 91 -11.95 -13.32 -6.77
N ILE A 92 -12.95 -14.17 -6.56
CA ILE A 92 -12.75 -15.49 -5.95
C ILE A 92 -11.85 -16.37 -6.82
N ARG A 93 -12.00 -16.38 -8.15
CA ARG A 93 -11.12 -17.12 -9.07
C ARG A 93 -9.68 -16.61 -9.02
N LEU A 94 -9.46 -15.30 -9.07
CA LEU A 94 -8.11 -14.71 -9.02
C LEU A 94 -7.42 -14.91 -7.66
N ILE A 95 -8.17 -14.88 -6.55
CA ILE A 95 -7.62 -15.19 -5.22
C ILE A 95 -7.33 -16.69 -5.08
N GLY A 96 -8.22 -17.55 -5.59
CA GLY A 96 -8.00 -19.01 -5.65
C GLY A 96 -6.68 -19.33 -6.34
N LEU A 97 -6.48 -18.77 -7.54
CA LEU A 97 -5.22 -18.86 -8.29
C LEU A 97 -4.01 -18.40 -7.45
N ALA A 98 -4.13 -17.24 -6.79
CA ALA A 98 -3.05 -16.66 -6.02
C ALA A 98 -2.63 -17.54 -4.82
N VAL A 99 -3.60 -18.11 -4.10
CA VAL A 99 -3.36 -18.96 -2.93
C VAL A 99 -2.88 -20.36 -3.34
N GLN A 100 -3.45 -20.94 -4.39
CA GLN A 100 -3.25 -22.35 -4.76
C GLN A 100 -2.08 -22.57 -5.72
N GLN A 101 -1.70 -21.59 -6.55
CA GLN A 101 -0.61 -21.73 -7.54
C GLN A 101 0.53 -20.71 -7.35
N LEU A 102 0.27 -19.55 -6.74
CA LEU A 102 1.23 -18.44 -6.66
C LEU A 102 1.83 -18.23 -5.26
N GLY A 103 1.44 -19.03 -4.27
CA GLY A 103 2.05 -19.08 -2.93
C GLY A 103 1.59 -17.99 -1.96
N VAL A 104 0.49 -17.30 -2.25
CA VAL A 104 -0.12 -16.31 -1.35
C VAL A 104 -0.63 -16.97 -0.07
N ARG A 105 -0.33 -16.36 1.08
CA ARG A 105 -0.65 -16.86 2.42
C ARG A 105 -1.42 -15.85 3.27
N GLU A 106 -1.33 -14.56 2.98
CA GLU A 106 -2.18 -13.51 3.59
C GLU A 106 -3.04 -12.83 2.52
N LEU A 107 -4.31 -12.60 2.86
CA LEU A 107 -5.30 -11.88 2.10
C LEU A 107 -5.73 -10.64 2.88
N ARG A 108 -5.62 -9.47 2.25
CA ARG A 108 -6.01 -8.19 2.83
C ARG A 108 -7.03 -7.49 1.95
N PHE A 109 -8.29 -7.56 2.38
CA PHE A 109 -9.39 -6.89 1.72
C PHE A 109 -9.38 -5.40 2.07
N THR A 110 -9.48 -4.57 1.04
CA THR A 110 -9.43 -3.10 1.10
C THR A 110 -10.33 -2.53 0.00
N GLY A 111 -10.36 -1.21 -0.19
CA GLY A 111 -11.16 -0.57 -1.24
C GLY A 111 -10.41 0.62 -1.88
N GLY A 112 -10.91 1.85 -1.90
CA GLY A 112 -12.20 2.33 -1.38
C GLY A 112 -12.50 1.99 0.09
N GLU A 113 -13.78 1.96 0.44
CA GLU A 113 -14.29 1.35 1.67
C GLU A 113 -14.91 -0.02 1.36
N PRO A 114 -14.28 -1.16 1.74
CA PRO A 114 -14.76 -2.48 1.36
C PRO A 114 -16.13 -2.83 1.97
N LEU A 115 -16.54 -2.21 3.08
CA LEU A 115 -17.87 -2.41 3.65
C LEU A 115 -19.01 -1.84 2.78
N LEU A 116 -18.70 -1.16 1.67
CA LEU A 116 -19.68 -0.81 0.64
C LEU A 116 -19.95 -1.96 -0.35
N ARG A 117 -19.08 -2.98 -0.42
CA ARG A 117 -19.30 -4.15 -1.29
C ARG A 117 -20.35 -5.08 -0.67
N LYS A 118 -21.46 -5.30 -1.38
CA LYS A 118 -22.55 -6.19 -0.95
C LYS A 118 -22.09 -7.64 -0.79
N GLY A 119 -21.25 -8.15 -1.69
CA GLY A 119 -20.75 -9.53 -1.68
C GLY A 119 -19.56 -9.84 -0.75
N LEU A 120 -19.17 -8.94 0.15
CA LEU A 120 -17.96 -9.11 0.97
C LEU A 120 -17.99 -10.40 1.81
N GLU A 121 -19.12 -10.77 2.44
CA GLU A 121 -19.23 -12.02 3.20
C GLU A 121 -19.10 -13.26 2.30
N ARG A 122 -19.59 -13.22 1.06
CA ARG A 122 -19.40 -14.30 0.05
C ARG A 122 -17.92 -14.46 -0.28
N ILE A 123 -17.21 -13.36 -0.53
CA ILE A 123 -15.78 -13.37 -0.85
C ILE A 123 -14.96 -13.89 0.34
N ILE A 124 -15.22 -13.43 1.56
CA ILE A 124 -14.51 -13.91 2.77
C ILE A 124 -14.81 -15.40 3.02
N GLY A 125 -16.07 -15.83 2.88
CA GLY A 125 -16.45 -17.25 3.01
C GLY A 125 -15.74 -18.15 2.00
N ALA A 126 -15.75 -17.76 0.72
CA ALA A 126 -15.07 -18.52 -0.33
C ALA A 126 -13.55 -18.56 -0.12
N THR A 127 -12.93 -17.46 0.32
CA THR A 127 -11.46 -17.38 0.47
C THR A 127 -10.94 -18.05 1.74
N THR A 128 -11.70 -18.06 2.84
CA THR A 128 -11.37 -18.84 4.04
C THR A 128 -11.63 -20.35 3.88
N ALA A 129 -12.41 -20.75 2.87
CA ALA A 129 -12.55 -22.15 2.46
C ALA A 129 -11.36 -22.65 1.61
N LEU A 130 -10.53 -21.77 1.05
CA LEU A 130 -9.32 -22.16 0.30
C LEU A 130 -8.27 -22.82 1.19
N ARG A 131 -7.33 -23.53 0.55
CA ARG A 131 -6.11 -24.04 1.16
C ARG A 131 -4.90 -23.61 0.33
N THR A 132 -3.81 -23.28 1.01
CA THR A 132 -2.50 -23.09 0.38
C THR A 132 -1.96 -24.42 -0.16
N VAL A 133 -0.86 -24.38 -0.91
CA VAL A 133 -0.13 -25.59 -1.36
C VAL A 133 0.29 -26.51 -0.21
N ASP A 134 0.46 -25.97 1.00
CA ASP A 134 0.87 -26.71 2.20
C ASP A 134 -0.34 -27.24 3.01
N GLY A 135 -1.57 -27.02 2.55
CA GLY A 135 -2.80 -27.43 3.24
C GLY A 135 -3.32 -26.45 4.30
N GLU A 136 -2.73 -25.26 4.43
CA GLU A 136 -3.10 -24.26 5.44
C GLU A 136 -4.21 -23.30 4.97
N VAL A 137 -4.94 -22.69 5.92
CA VAL A 137 -5.95 -21.67 5.61
C VAL A 137 -5.27 -20.30 5.41
N PRO A 138 -5.53 -19.56 4.32
CA PRO A 138 -4.93 -18.23 4.12
C PRO A 138 -5.41 -17.24 5.20
N GLN A 139 -4.47 -16.52 5.81
CA GLN A 139 -4.78 -15.53 6.84
C GLN A 139 -5.57 -14.37 6.22
N THR A 140 -6.78 -14.12 6.72
CA THR A 140 -7.66 -13.11 6.13
C THR A 140 -7.83 -11.90 7.05
N SER A 141 -7.69 -10.69 6.49
CA SER A 141 -7.92 -9.43 7.20
C SER A 141 -8.63 -8.38 6.34
N LEU A 142 -9.28 -7.43 7.01
CA LEU A 142 -9.97 -6.28 6.38
C LEU A 142 -9.28 -4.98 6.79
N THR A 143 -9.14 -4.03 5.87
CA THR A 143 -8.81 -2.62 6.14
C THR A 143 -10.06 -1.78 5.88
N THR A 144 -10.53 -0.99 6.85
CA THR A 144 -11.84 -0.27 6.76
C THR A 144 -11.85 0.99 7.63
N ASN A 145 -12.73 1.95 7.34
CA ASN A 145 -13.06 3.07 8.23
C ASN A 145 -14.13 2.73 9.31
N ALA A 146 -14.52 1.46 9.42
CA ALA A 146 -15.45 0.91 10.40
C ALA A 146 -16.93 1.38 10.35
N LEU A 147 -17.32 2.36 9.54
CA LEU A 147 -18.70 2.90 9.48
C LEU A 147 -19.80 1.84 9.19
N GLY A 148 -19.43 0.71 8.56
CA GLY A 148 -20.36 -0.40 8.30
C GLY A 148 -20.36 -1.50 9.36
N LEU A 149 -19.40 -1.53 10.29
CA LEU A 149 -19.15 -2.69 11.16
C LEU A 149 -20.28 -2.93 12.17
N GLN A 150 -20.96 -1.87 12.64
CA GLN A 150 -22.09 -2.02 13.58
C GLN A 150 -23.20 -2.94 13.06
N ARG A 151 -23.38 -3.04 11.73
CA ARG A 151 -24.37 -3.94 11.10
C ARG A 151 -23.77 -5.21 10.48
N ARG A 152 -22.45 -5.26 10.26
CA ARG A 152 -21.79 -6.33 9.47
C ARG A 152 -20.82 -7.20 10.26
N ALA A 153 -20.33 -6.76 11.42
CA ALA A 153 -19.26 -7.43 12.15
C ALA A 153 -19.52 -8.93 12.36
N GLU A 154 -20.70 -9.31 12.85
CA GLU A 154 -21.06 -10.72 13.04
C GLU A 154 -21.11 -11.51 11.73
N GLY A 155 -21.66 -10.92 10.66
CA GLY A 155 -21.74 -11.55 9.34
C GLY A 155 -20.36 -11.86 8.78
N LEU A 156 -19.42 -10.92 8.95
CA LEU A 156 -18.03 -11.09 8.57
C LEU A 156 -17.33 -12.17 9.41
N VAL A 157 -17.59 -12.25 10.72
CA VAL A 157 -17.05 -13.29 11.61
C VAL A 157 -17.58 -14.67 11.24
N ARG A 158 -18.89 -14.79 10.98
CA ARG A 158 -19.54 -16.01 10.47
C ARG A 158 -18.97 -16.43 9.11
N ALA A 159 -18.65 -15.48 8.25
CA ALA A 159 -17.98 -15.72 6.97
C ALA A 159 -16.49 -16.12 7.11
N GLY A 160 -15.90 -16.08 8.30
CA GLY A 160 -14.52 -16.51 8.54
C GLY A 160 -13.51 -15.38 8.80
N LEU A 161 -13.92 -14.11 8.81
CA LEU A 161 -13.02 -13.00 9.18
C LEU A 161 -12.59 -13.14 10.64
N ARG A 162 -11.31 -12.82 10.92
CA ARG A 162 -10.73 -12.92 12.28
C ARG A 162 -10.17 -11.60 12.80
N ARG A 163 -9.45 -10.86 11.95
CA ARG A 163 -8.75 -9.62 12.35
C ARG A 163 -9.04 -8.46 11.41
N ILE A 164 -9.01 -7.24 11.95
CA ILE A 164 -9.27 -6.01 11.19
C ILE A 164 -8.23 -4.94 11.47
N ASN A 165 -8.12 -4.02 10.52
CA ASN A 165 -7.30 -2.82 10.58
C ASN A 165 -8.25 -1.66 10.32
N VAL A 166 -8.36 -0.72 11.25
CA VAL A 166 -9.30 0.39 11.17
C VAL A 166 -8.53 1.69 10.96
N SER A 167 -8.86 2.42 9.91
CA SER A 167 -8.34 3.78 9.70
C SER A 167 -9.09 4.74 10.62
N LEU A 168 -8.39 5.34 11.58
CA LEU A 168 -8.91 6.32 12.53
C LEU A 168 -7.79 7.32 12.86
N ASP A 169 -7.83 8.48 12.21
CA ASP A 169 -6.75 9.47 12.28
C ASP A 169 -6.85 10.41 13.50
N ALA A 170 -7.99 10.44 14.19
CA ALA A 170 -8.22 11.26 15.38
C ALA A 170 -9.35 10.69 16.24
N VAL A 171 -9.30 10.97 17.55
CA VAL A 171 -10.38 10.69 18.52
C VAL A 171 -11.08 11.95 19.03
N ASP A 172 -10.62 13.14 18.64
CA ASP A 172 -11.43 14.34 18.69
C ASP A 172 -12.39 14.41 17.50
N ARG A 173 -13.61 14.90 17.74
CA ARG A 173 -14.69 14.96 16.73
C ARG A 173 -14.43 16.03 15.67
N ALA A 174 -13.91 17.20 16.05
CA ALA A 174 -13.65 18.28 15.11
C ALA A 174 -12.46 17.94 14.20
N THR A 175 -11.38 17.38 14.76
CA THR A 175 -10.22 16.90 14.00
C THR A 175 -10.57 15.70 13.11
N PHE A 176 -11.40 14.75 13.59
CA PHE A 176 -11.89 13.69 12.71
C PHE A 176 -12.72 14.26 11.54
N ALA A 177 -13.62 15.21 11.82
CA ALA A 177 -14.47 15.81 10.80
C ALA A 177 -13.66 16.64 9.79
N SER A 178 -12.58 17.32 10.20
CA SER A 178 -11.69 18.04 9.28
C SER A 178 -10.88 17.10 8.40
N VAL A 179 -10.23 16.07 8.98
CA VAL A 179 -9.39 15.11 8.24
C VAL A 179 -10.20 14.25 7.26
N THR A 180 -11.44 13.88 7.61
CA THR A 180 -12.27 12.97 6.79
C THR A 180 -13.34 13.67 5.95
N ARG A 181 -13.50 14.99 6.15
CA ARG A 181 -14.58 15.86 5.65
C ARG A 181 -15.99 15.33 5.91
N ARG A 182 -16.16 14.55 6.99
CA ARG A 182 -17.42 13.94 7.42
C ARG A 182 -17.48 13.83 8.95
N ASP A 183 -18.43 14.52 9.57
CA ASP A 183 -18.68 14.38 11.01
C ASP A 183 -19.39 13.05 11.33
N ARG A 184 -18.62 11.97 11.42
CA ARG A 184 -19.09 10.58 11.63
C ARG A 184 -18.27 9.79 12.66
N LEU A 185 -17.47 10.47 13.49
CA LEU A 185 -16.66 9.82 14.52
C LEU A 185 -17.49 8.89 15.44
N PRO A 186 -18.69 9.27 15.94
CA PRO A 186 -19.50 8.38 16.79
C PRO A 186 -19.84 7.04 16.12
N ASP A 187 -20.15 7.05 14.82
CA ASP A 187 -20.43 5.84 14.05
C ASP A 187 -19.19 4.96 13.85
N VAL A 188 -18.01 5.58 13.64
CA VAL A 188 -16.74 4.86 13.53
C VAL A 188 -16.43 4.15 14.85
N LEU A 189 -16.51 4.86 15.98
CA LEU A 189 -16.28 4.28 17.31
C LEU A 189 -17.29 3.17 17.63
N ALA A 190 -18.58 3.38 17.32
CA ALA A 190 -19.61 2.34 17.46
C ALA A 190 -19.33 1.11 16.58
N GLY A 191 -18.83 1.31 15.36
CA GLY A 191 -18.39 0.24 14.46
C GLY A 191 -17.20 -0.54 15.01
N ILE A 192 -16.19 0.14 15.56
CA ILE A 192 -15.03 -0.49 16.21
C ILE A 192 -15.49 -1.31 17.43
N HIS A 193 -16.37 -0.76 18.27
CA HIS A 193 -16.90 -1.46 19.44
C HIS A 193 -17.75 -2.69 19.05
N ALA A 194 -18.57 -2.59 18.00
CA ALA A 194 -19.35 -3.73 17.50
C ALA A 194 -18.45 -4.85 16.93
N ALA A 195 -17.39 -4.49 16.20
CA ALA A 195 -16.36 -5.43 15.78
C ALA A 195 -15.64 -6.07 16.98
N ALA A 196 -15.37 -5.27 18.01
CA ALA A 196 -14.75 -5.76 19.24
C ALA A 196 -15.66 -6.73 20.01
N ALA A 197 -16.96 -6.47 20.06
CA ALA A 197 -17.96 -7.34 20.69
C ALA A 197 -18.21 -8.63 19.90
N ALA A 198 -18.18 -8.57 18.56
CA ALA A 198 -18.29 -9.74 17.68
C ALA A 198 -17.06 -10.67 17.70
N GLY A 199 -16.03 -10.36 18.50
CA GLY A 199 -14.85 -11.21 18.68
C GLY A 199 -13.73 -11.01 17.64
N LEU A 200 -13.78 -10.00 16.78
CA LEU A 200 -12.68 -9.71 15.86
C LEU A 200 -11.44 -9.28 16.66
N ARG A 201 -10.34 -10.04 16.57
CA ARG A 201 -9.05 -9.75 17.23
C ARG A 201 -7.87 -10.27 16.40
N PRO A 202 -6.69 -9.60 16.48
CA PRO A 202 -6.50 -8.26 17.03
C PRO A 202 -7.23 -7.19 16.20
N ILE A 203 -7.59 -6.09 16.85
CA ILE A 203 -8.00 -4.85 16.17
C ILE A 203 -6.76 -3.94 16.13
N LYS A 204 -6.39 -3.55 14.92
CA LYS A 204 -5.27 -2.64 14.67
C LYS A 204 -5.84 -1.30 14.25
N ILE A 205 -5.42 -0.22 14.88
CA ILE A 205 -5.76 1.15 14.48
C ILE A 205 -4.62 1.67 13.62
N ASN A 206 -4.93 2.22 12.46
CA ASN A 206 -3.98 2.88 11.58
C ASN A 206 -4.33 4.37 11.52
N ALA A 207 -3.33 5.23 11.68
CA ALA A 207 -3.51 6.69 11.66
C ALA A 207 -2.43 7.36 10.81
N VAL A 208 -2.83 8.23 9.89
CA VAL A 208 -1.92 9.15 9.20
C VAL A 208 -1.89 10.46 9.98
N LEU A 209 -0.68 10.91 10.34
CA LEU A 209 -0.50 12.22 10.98
C LEU A 209 -0.18 13.29 9.94
N LEU A 210 -0.91 14.38 10.03
CA LEU A 210 -0.83 15.59 9.22
C LEU A 210 -0.42 16.74 10.14
N ARG A 211 0.70 17.38 9.80
CA ARG A 211 1.31 18.46 10.58
C ARG A 211 0.34 19.62 10.76
N GLY A 212 0.14 20.06 12.01
CA GLY A 212 -0.77 21.14 12.35
C GLY A 212 -2.26 20.80 12.29
N VAL A 213 -2.64 19.55 11.97
CA VAL A 213 -4.05 19.12 11.86
C VAL A 213 -4.42 18.11 12.96
N ASN A 214 -3.67 17.01 13.08
CA ASN A 214 -3.92 15.95 14.08
C ASN A 214 -2.64 15.42 14.75
N ASP A 215 -1.46 15.89 14.35
CA ASP A 215 -0.16 15.48 14.89
C ASP A 215 -0.03 15.72 16.40
N HIS A 216 -0.61 16.81 16.90
CA HIS A 216 -0.72 17.12 18.33
C HIS A 216 -1.58 16.11 19.13
N GLN A 217 -2.41 15.28 18.48
CA GLN A 217 -3.29 14.30 19.14
C GLN A 217 -2.70 12.89 19.20
N ALA A 218 -1.47 12.67 18.70
CA ALA A 218 -0.84 11.35 18.66
C ALA A 218 -0.85 10.64 20.03
N GLY A 219 -0.52 11.37 21.11
CA GLY A 219 -0.52 10.83 22.47
C GLY A 219 -1.91 10.44 22.99
N ASP A 220 -2.96 11.20 22.65
CA ASP A 220 -4.33 10.90 23.06
C ASP A 220 -4.95 9.74 22.26
N LEU A 221 -4.63 9.65 20.97
CA LEU A 221 -5.02 8.52 20.14
C LEU A 221 -4.36 7.22 20.63
N LEU A 222 -3.08 7.27 21.04
CA LEU A 222 -2.40 6.12 21.66
C LEU A 222 -3.05 5.76 23.01
N ALA A 223 -3.29 6.75 23.88
CA ALA A 223 -3.95 6.51 25.16
C ALA A 223 -5.34 5.87 24.97
N TRP A 224 -6.10 6.32 23.97
CA TRP A 224 -7.40 5.75 23.63
C TRP A 224 -7.29 4.30 23.12
N ALA A 225 -6.39 4.03 22.18
CA ALA A 225 -6.20 2.68 21.63
C ALA A 225 -5.78 1.68 22.72
N LEU A 226 -4.83 2.06 23.58
CA LEU A 226 -4.36 1.24 24.70
C LEU A 226 -5.50 0.91 25.68
N ARG A 227 -6.32 1.89 26.07
CA ARG A 227 -7.48 1.66 26.98
C ARG A 227 -8.49 0.63 26.45
N HIS A 228 -8.58 0.44 25.14
CA HIS A 228 -9.48 -0.54 24.52
C HIS A 228 -8.77 -1.84 24.11
N GLY A 229 -7.47 -1.98 24.38
CA GLY A 229 -6.66 -3.14 24.00
C GLY A 229 -6.40 -3.26 22.49
N TYR A 230 -6.31 -2.12 21.79
CA TYR A 230 -6.02 -2.07 20.35
C TYR A 230 -4.54 -1.75 20.07
N GLU A 231 -3.99 -2.32 19.00
CA GLU A 231 -2.64 -1.97 18.52
C GLU A 231 -2.72 -0.69 17.66
N LEU A 232 -2.15 0.44 18.10
CA LEU A 232 -2.06 1.65 17.26
C LEU A 232 -0.83 1.64 16.37
N ARG A 233 -0.97 2.12 15.13
CA ARG A 233 0.08 2.24 14.12
C ARG A 233 -0.01 3.60 13.45
N PHE A 234 1.01 4.43 13.63
CA PHE A 234 1.15 5.66 12.88
C PHE A 234 1.76 5.38 11.50
N ILE A 235 1.38 6.16 10.49
CA ILE A 235 1.82 6.03 9.11
C ILE A 235 2.24 7.40 8.61
N GLU A 236 3.45 7.48 8.04
CA GLU A 236 3.91 8.70 7.38
C GLU A 236 3.05 9.00 6.16
N GLN A 237 2.66 10.26 5.97
CA GLN A 237 1.89 10.67 4.80
C GLN A 237 2.69 10.38 3.52
N MET A 238 2.03 9.75 2.54
CA MET A 238 2.61 9.44 1.21
C MET A 238 1.93 10.27 0.11
N PRO A 239 2.59 10.54 -1.02
CA PRO A 239 2.02 11.22 -2.18
C PRO A 239 1.08 10.31 -2.98
N LEU A 240 -0.06 9.97 -2.36
CA LEU A 240 -1.10 9.08 -2.90
C LEU A 240 -2.50 9.70 -2.83
N GLY A 241 -2.60 10.95 -2.39
CA GLY A 241 -3.81 11.77 -2.42
C GLY A 241 -3.91 12.62 -3.71
N PRO A 242 -4.70 13.70 -3.69
CA PRO A 242 -4.80 14.64 -4.79
C PRO A 242 -3.44 15.27 -5.17
N PRO A 243 -3.22 15.69 -6.43
CA PRO A 243 -2.01 16.38 -6.84
C PRO A 243 -1.72 17.60 -5.96
N ARG A 244 -0.45 17.79 -5.58
CA ARG A 244 0.04 18.85 -4.67
C ARG A 244 -0.48 18.82 -3.23
N ALA A 245 -1.28 17.83 -2.83
CA ALA A 245 -1.75 17.67 -1.43
C ALA A 245 -0.69 17.05 -0.49
N TRP A 246 0.55 16.87 -0.97
CA TRP A 246 1.68 16.33 -0.21
C TRP A 246 2.97 17.07 -0.57
N GLN A 247 3.74 17.44 0.45
CA GLN A 247 5.12 17.87 0.33
C GLN A 247 5.95 17.15 1.40
N ARG A 248 7.16 16.71 1.06
CA ARG A 248 8.03 15.97 2.00
C ARG A 248 8.30 16.74 3.31
N GLY A 249 8.47 18.06 3.24
CA GLY A 249 8.72 18.90 4.43
C GLY A 249 7.51 19.02 5.37
N ASP A 250 6.30 18.78 4.86
CA ASP A 250 5.07 18.93 5.64
C ASP A 250 4.65 17.62 6.34
N MET A 251 5.20 16.47 5.94
CA MET A 251 4.88 15.19 6.59
C MET A 251 5.42 15.13 8.02
N VAL A 252 4.70 14.46 8.93
CA VAL A 252 5.22 14.12 10.26
C VAL A 252 6.07 12.86 10.14
N THR A 253 7.35 12.96 10.49
CA THR A 253 8.30 11.85 10.37
C THR A 253 8.20 10.83 11.51
N ALA A 254 8.71 9.62 11.28
CA ALA A 254 8.76 8.58 12.31
C ALA A 254 9.46 9.04 13.61
N ALA A 255 10.52 9.86 13.51
CA ALA A 255 11.23 10.44 14.64
C ALA A 255 10.33 11.41 15.44
N GLU A 256 9.67 12.35 14.76
CA GLU A 256 8.75 13.30 15.41
C GLU A 256 7.56 12.60 16.09
N VAL A 257 7.09 11.46 15.54
CA VAL A 257 6.09 10.64 16.22
C VAL A 257 6.64 10.04 17.51
N LEU A 258 7.86 9.51 17.51
CA LEU A 258 8.49 8.97 18.72
C LEU A 258 8.72 10.05 19.77
N ASP A 259 9.18 11.24 19.38
CA ASP A 259 9.40 12.36 20.30
C ASP A 259 8.07 12.76 20.97
N ARG A 260 7.02 13.01 20.18
CA ARG A 260 5.67 13.36 20.68
C ARG A 260 5.07 12.30 21.59
N LEU A 261 5.31 11.02 21.34
CA LEU A 261 4.84 9.95 22.22
C LEU A 261 5.67 9.87 23.51
N SER A 262 6.97 10.13 23.43
CA SER A 262 7.90 10.09 24.57
C SER A 262 7.64 11.20 25.60
N GLU A 263 6.94 12.28 25.22
CA GLU A 263 6.40 13.28 26.16
C GLU A 263 5.46 12.69 27.23
N ARG A 264 4.82 11.54 26.95
CA ARG A 264 3.78 10.94 27.81
C ARG A 264 3.98 9.46 28.14
N PHE A 265 4.77 8.73 27.34
CA PHE A 265 4.88 7.28 27.42
C PHE A 265 6.34 6.81 27.45
N THR A 266 6.67 5.89 28.36
CA THR A 266 7.91 5.13 28.27
C THR A 266 7.80 4.10 27.15
N LEU A 267 8.55 4.31 26.06
CA LEU A 267 8.60 3.41 24.91
C LEU A 267 9.86 2.54 24.97
N ARG A 268 9.70 1.21 24.87
CA ARG A 268 10.82 0.28 24.67
C ARG A 268 10.82 -0.25 23.24
N THR A 269 11.89 0.04 22.50
CA THR A 269 12.14 -0.53 21.17
C THR A 269 12.13 -2.06 21.23
N ARG A 270 11.36 -2.71 20.35
CA ARG A 270 11.46 -4.16 20.13
C ARG A 270 12.56 -4.45 19.12
N ASP A 271 13.17 -5.63 19.20
CA ASP A 271 14.22 -6.06 18.29
C ASP A 271 13.78 -5.86 16.82
N PRO A 272 14.50 -5.06 16.01
CA PRO A 272 14.20 -4.86 14.59
C PRO A 272 14.14 -6.17 13.78
N ALA A 273 14.81 -7.24 14.20
CA ALA A 273 14.70 -8.55 13.56
C ALA A 273 13.29 -9.14 13.63
N GLU A 274 12.50 -8.80 14.66
CA GLU A 274 11.07 -9.21 14.75
C GLU A 274 10.19 -8.57 13.67
N ARG A 275 10.64 -7.50 13.01
CA ARG A 275 9.84 -6.79 12.00
C ARG A 275 9.60 -7.67 10.77
N GLY A 276 10.61 -8.40 10.32
CA GLY A 276 10.56 -9.17 9.07
C GLY A 276 10.03 -8.33 7.90
N SER A 277 8.99 -8.82 7.23
CA SER A 277 8.29 -8.10 6.15
C SER A 277 7.23 -7.09 6.61
N ALA A 278 6.97 -7.00 7.92
CA ALA A 278 5.93 -6.13 8.46
C ALA A 278 6.29 -4.64 8.23
N PRO A 279 5.33 -3.83 7.73
CA PRO A 279 5.63 -2.42 7.40
C PRO A 279 5.94 -1.58 8.64
N ALA A 280 5.39 -1.94 9.81
CA ALA A 280 5.56 -1.19 11.05
C ALA A 280 6.75 -1.72 11.87
N GLN A 281 7.70 -0.85 12.21
CA GLN A 281 8.54 -1.07 13.39
C GLN A 281 7.65 -0.96 14.64
N ARG A 282 7.98 -1.66 15.72
CA ARG A 282 7.14 -1.74 16.94
C ARG A 282 7.90 -1.36 18.21
N TRP A 283 7.18 -0.72 19.12
CA TRP A 283 7.61 -0.39 20.46
C TRP A 283 6.61 -0.93 21.47
N THR A 284 7.11 -1.50 22.56
CA THR A 284 6.31 -1.83 23.74
C THR A 284 6.07 -0.53 24.50
N VAL A 285 4.81 -0.26 24.85
CA VAL A 285 4.43 0.87 25.70
C VAL A 285 4.32 0.35 27.13
N GLU A 286 5.05 0.93 28.07
CA GLU A 286 4.88 0.58 29.49
C GLU A 286 3.54 1.08 30.05
N PRO A 287 2.93 0.36 31.02
CA PRO A 287 1.79 0.89 31.76
C PRO A 287 2.13 2.19 32.48
N SER A 288 1.23 3.16 32.45
CA SER A 288 1.37 4.42 33.18
C SER A 288 0.05 4.81 33.85
N HIS A 289 0.08 5.84 34.70
CA HIS A 289 -1.13 6.33 35.39
C HIS A 289 -2.26 6.79 34.43
N GLY A 290 -1.96 7.01 33.14
CA GLY A 290 -2.94 7.47 32.14
C GLY A 290 -3.42 6.41 31.12
N ALA A 291 -2.77 5.24 31.04
CA ALA A 291 -3.10 4.18 30.09
C ALA A 291 -2.48 2.82 30.48
N PRO A 292 -3.13 1.69 30.16
CA PRO A 292 -2.49 0.38 30.27
C PRO A 292 -1.34 0.26 29.27
N GLY A 293 -0.39 -0.65 29.54
CA GLY A 293 0.68 -0.96 28.62
C GLY A 293 0.18 -1.69 27.36
N GLY A 294 1.02 -1.76 26.33
CA GLY A 294 0.64 -2.39 25.06
C GLY A 294 1.70 -2.26 23.97
N THR A 295 1.28 -2.00 22.75
CA THR A 295 2.18 -1.87 21.60
C THR A 295 1.74 -0.73 20.69
N VAL A 296 2.70 0.11 20.31
CA VAL A 296 2.56 1.09 19.23
C VAL A 296 3.49 0.70 18.08
N GLY A 297 3.09 0.99 16.85
CA GLY A 297 3.94 0.84 15.68
C GLY A 297 4.04 2.10 14.85
N ILE A 298 5.08 2.20 14.04
CA ILE A 298 5.27 3.30 13.09
C ILE A 298 5.66 2.71 11.73
N ILE A 299 4.90 3.09 10.71
CA ILE A 299 5.13 2.76 9.31
C ILE A 299 5.84 3.97 8.68
N ALA A 300 7.17 3.94 8.79
CA ALA A 300 8.08 4.90 8.19
C ALA A 300 8.20 4.68 6.66
N SER A 301 7.13 4.96 5.92
CA SER A 301 7.07 4.73 4.47
C SER A 301 7.93 5.68 3.64
N VAL A 302 8.44 6.76 4.24
CA VAL A 302 9.25 7.78 3.56
C VAL A 302 10.61 7.96 4.25
N SER A 303 10.68 8.05 5.58
CA SER A 303 11.95 8.26 6.29
C SER A 303 12.83 7.00 6.36
N GLU A 304 12.23 5.81 6.49
CA GLU A 304 12.95 4.53 6.63
C GLU A 304 12.31 3.40 5.77
N PRO A 305 12.44 3.48 4.43
CA PRO A 305 11.72 2.59 3.51
C PRO A 305 12.02 1.09 3.71
N PHE A 306 10.96 0.30 3.91
CA PHE A 306 11.02 -1.15 4.15
C PHE A 306 10.89 -1.99 2.85
N CYS A 307 11.40 -1.47 1.72
CA CYS A 307 11.26 -2.14 0.43
C CYS A 307 12.05 -3.46 0.34
N ALA A 308 13.22 -3.55 0.99
CA ALA A 308 14.08 -4.73 0.95
C ALA A 308 13.40 -6.01 1.47
N ALA A 309 12.45 -5.89 2.41
CA ALA A 309 11.68 -7.01 2.96
C ALA A 309 10.23 -7.09 2.42
N CYS A 310 9.91 -6.40 1.32
CA CYS A 310 8.53 -6.25 0.85
C CYS A 310 7.99 -7.52 0.15
N ASP A 311 7.11 -8.23 0.85
CA ASP A 311 6.40 -9.46 0.49
C ASP A 311 5.02 -9.25 -0.16
N ARG A 312 4.78 -8.06 -0.72
CA ARG A 312 3.45 -7.65 -1.19
C ARG A 312 3.25 -7.66 -2.69
N THR A 313 2.04 -8.06 -3.09
CA THR A 313 1.43 -7.91 -4.41
C THR A 313 0.01 -7.33 -4.25
N ARG A 314 -0.56 -6.72 -5.31
CA ARG A 314 -1.84 -6.01 -5.23
C ARG A 314 -2.72 -6.33 -6.45
N LEU A 315 -4.00 -6.56 -6.20
CA LEU A 315 -5.08 -6.66 -7.19
C LEU A 315 -6.01 -5.45 -7.01
N THR A 316 -6.15 -4.62 -8.04
CA THR A 316 -7.08 -3.46 -8.03
C THR A 316 -8.52 -3.90 -8.27
N ALA A 317 -9.48 -3.03 -7.96
CA ALA A 317 -10.91 -3.34 -8.12
C ALA A 317 -11.36 -3.53 -9.59
N ASP A 318 -10.61 -2.98 -10.55
CA ASP A 318 -10.72 -3.21 -12.00
C ASP A 318 -9.80 -4.32 -12.53
N GLY A 319 -9.21 -5.12 -11.63
CA GLY A 319 -8.47 -6.34 -11.95
C GLY A 319 -7.10 -6.14 -12.59
N GLN A 320 -6.43 -5.04 -12.26
CA GLN A 320 -5.02 -4.82 -12.60
C GLN A 320 -4.12 -5.33 -11.48
N ILE A 321 -2.97 -5.91 -11.85
CA ILE A 321 -1.91 -6.23 -10.90
C ILE A 321 -0.94 -5.06 -10.76
N ARG A 322 -0.62 -4.72 -9.50
CA ARG A 322 0.47 -3.81 -9.14
C ARG A 322 1.47 -4.52 -8.24
N ASN A 323 2.72 -4.60 -8.67
CA ASN A 323 3.81 -5.20 -7.88
C ASN A 323 4.31 -4.29 -6.73
N CYS A 324 3.93 -3.01 -6.76
CA CYS A 324 4.23 -2.00 -5.76
C CYS A 324 3.04 -1.05 -5.58
N LEU A 325 2.90 -0.42 -4.41
CA LEU A 325 1.93 0.67 -4.20
C LEU A 325 2.20 1.83 -5.17
N PHE A 326 3.48 2.16 -5.37
CA PHE A 326 3.97 3.21 -6.27
C PHE A 326 4.34 2.71 -7.68
N ALA A 327 3.81 1.58 -8.14
CA ALA A 327 4.11 1.08 -9.48
C ALA A 327 3.69 2.07 -10.58
N ALA A 328 4.59 2.35 -11.53
CA ALA A 328 4.32 3.21 -12.68
C ALA A 328 3.44 2.53 -13.75
N GLY A 329 3.58 1.20 -13.90
CA GLY A 329 2.77 0.37 -14.78
C GLY A 329 1.91 -0.64 -14.01
N GLU A 330 0.96 -1.25 -14.71
CA GLU A 330 0.03 -2.26 -14.20
C GLU A 330 -0.12 -3.40 -15.23
N THR A 331 -0.78 -4.49 -14.85
CA THR A 331 -0.98 -5.65 -15.74
C THR A 331 -2.44 -6.13 -15.71
N ASP A 332 -3.11 -6.14 -16.86
CA ASP A 332 -4.56 -6.37 -16.97
C ASP A 332 -4.95 -7.84 -16.93
N LEU A 333 -5.15 -8.38 -15.72
CA LEU A 333 -5.72 -9.73 -15.57
C LEU A 333 -7.22 -9.77 -15.86
N ARG A 334 -7.97 -8.67 -15.70
CA ARG A 334 -9.41 -8.64 -16.03
C ARG A 334 -9.65 -8.84 -17.52
N GLY A 335 -8.90 -8.13 -18.37
CA GLY A 335 -8.96 -8.28 -19.82
C GLY A 335 -8.67 -9.71 -20.26
N MET A 336 -7.58 -10.30 -19.76
CA MET A 336 -7.24 -11.71 -20.00
C MET A 336 -8.31 -12.68 -19.51
N LEU A 337 -8.78 -12.51 -18.27
CA LEU A 337 -9.77 -13.37 -17.63
C LEU A 337 -11.09 -13.41 -18.41
N ARG A 338 -11.55 -12.24 -18.89
CA ARG A 338 -12.76 -12.10 -19.71
C ARG A 338 -12.55 -12.50 -21.17
N GLY A 339 -11.31 -12.43 -21.66
CA GLY A 339 -10.89 -13.00 -22.94
C GLY A 339 -10.78 -14.54 -22.96
N GLY A 340 -11.03 -15.21 -21.82
CA GLY A 340 -11.03 -16.67 -21.73
C GLY A 340 -9.70 -17.30 -21.34
N ALA A 341 -8.73 -16.51 -20.85
CA ALA A 341 -7.41 -17.02 -20.44
C ALA A 341 -7.53 -18.14 -19.39
N SER A 342 -6.67 -19.14 -19.54
CA SER A 342 -6.46 -20.22 -18.59
C SER A 342 -5.89 -19.70 -17.26
N ASN A 343 -5.96 -20.54 -16.22
CA ASN A 343 -5.37 -20.20 -14.93
C ASN A 343 -3.84 -20.09 -15.03
N GLU A 344 -3.24 -20.92 -15.89
CA GLU A 344 -1.81 -21.03 -16.13
C GLU A 344 -1.25 -19.78 -16.82
N GLU A 345 -1.97 -19.25 -17.82
CA GLU A 345 -1.63 -17.97 -18.48
C GLU A 345 -1.74 -16.79 -17.52
N LEU A 346 -2.82 -16.72 -16.73
CA LEU A 346 -3.02 -15.67 -15.72
C LEU A 346 -1.94 -15.75 -14.63
N ALA A 347 -1.55 -16.95 -14.21
CA ALA A 347 -0.48 -17.19 -13.25
C ALA A 347 0.87 -16.71 -13.78
N GLU A 348 1.21 -17.05 -15.02
CA GLU A 348 2.49 -16.67 -15.62
C GLU A 348 2.61 -15.15 -15.81
N VAL A 349 1.56 -14.49 -16.29
CA VAL A 349 1.53 -13.03 -16.40
C VAL A 349 1.67 -12.35 -15.02
N TRP A 350 1.09 -12.93 -13.96
CA TRP A 350 1.29 -12.44 -12.59
C TRP A 350 2.75 -12.64 -12.11
N ARG A 351 3.39 -13.78 -12.42
CA ARG A 351 4.82 -13.99 -12.14
C ARG A 351 5.69 -12.95 -12.84
N VAL A 352 5.48 -12.72 -14.14
CA VAL A 352 6.22 -11.71 -14.92
C VAL A 352 6.04 -10.30 -14.35
N ALA A 353 4.81 -9.91 -13.99
CA ALA A 353 4.54 -8.63 -13.35
C ALA A 353 5.27 -8.47 -12.01
N MET A 354 5.38 -9.54 -11.22
CA MET A 354 6.13 -9.55 -9.95
C MET A 354 7.65 -9.61 -10.14
N TRP A 355 8.15 -10.27 -11.18
CA TRP A 355 9.57 -10.31 -11.52
C TRP A 355 10.14 -8.91 -11.75
N GLY A 356 9.37 -8.04 -12.42
CA GLY A 356 9.68 -6.63 -12.67
C GLY A 356 9.57 -5.68 -11.47
N LYS A 357 9.45 -6.18 -10.23
CA LYS A 357 9.33 -5.34 -9.03
C LYS A 357 10.65 -4.69 -8.66
N ALA A 358 10.73 -3.36 -8.78
CA ALA A 358 11.92 -2.56 -8.47
C ALA A 358 12.43 -2.75 -7.03
N ALA A 359 13.71 -2.47 -6.79
CA ALA A 359 14.36 -2.59 -5.48
C ALA A 359 13.61 -1.80 -4.39
N GLY A 360 13.17 -0.58 -4.71
CA GLY A 360 12.29 0.23 -3.87
C GLY A 360 11.44 1.19 -4.71
N HIS A 361 10.60 1.98 -4.04
CA HIS A 361 9.74 2.96 -4.72
C HIS A 361 10.46 4.26 -5.11
N GLY A 362 11.70 4.48 -4.66
CA GLY A 362 12.50 5.63 -5.08
C GLY A 362 11.93 6.99 -4.68
N ILE A 363 11.16 7.10 -3.58
CA ILE A 363 10.52 8.36 -3.19
C ILE A 363 11.53 9.46 -2.79
N ASP A 364 12.75 9.04 -2.46
CA ASP A 364 13.90 9.90 -2.13
C ASP A 364 14.67 10.38 -3.37
N ASP A 365 14.33 9.86 -4.55
CA ASP A 365 14.91 10.32 -5.82
C ASP A 365 14.20 11.61 -6.28
N PRO A 366 14.93 12.69 -6.63
CA PRO A 366 14.33 13.92 -7.17
C PRO A 366 13.51 13.73 -8.47
N SER A 367 13.72 12.63 -9.19
CA SER A 367 12.94 12.24 -10.38
C SER A 367 11.66 11.45 -10.05
N PHE A 368 11.36 11.21 -8.77
CA PHE A 368 10.16 10.48 -8.35
C PHE A 368 8.87 11.16 -8.84
N LEU A 369 8.10 10.41 -9.64
CA LEU A 369 6.76 10.79 -10.06
C LEU A 369 5.73 10.02 -9.22
N PRO A 370 4.81 10.71 -8.49
CA PRO A 370 3.68 10.06 -7.84
C PRO A 370 2.85 9.24 -8.83
N PRO A 371 2.30 8.08 -8.42
CA PRO A 371 1.50 7.23 -9.29
C PRO A 371 0.20 7.94 -9.71
N ALA A 372 -0.24 7.71 -10.94
CA ALA A 372 -1.43 8.36 -11.50
C ALA A 372 -2.75 7.97 -10.77
N ARG A 373 -2.80 6.81 -10.11
CA ARG A 373 -3.93 6.39 -9.29
C ARG A 373 -3.77 6.83 -7.83
N THR A 374 -4.81 7.45 -7.27
CA THR A 374 -4.88 7.77 -5.83
C THR A 374 -5.08 6.50 -4.98
N MET A 375 -4.85 6.63 -3.67
CA MET A 375 -4.98 5.54 -2.69
C MET A 375 -6.33 4.81 -2.79
N SER A 376 -7.42 5.54 -3.01
CA SER A 376 -8.77 4.97 -3.14
C SER A 376 -8.94 4.00 -4.31
N ALA A 377 -8.14 4.11 -5.37
CA ALA A 377 -8.24 3.29 -6.58
C ALA A 377 -7.28 2.08 -6.59
N ILE A 378 -6.38 1.96 -5.61
CA ILE A 378 -5.33 0.90 -5.52
C ILE A 378 -5.32 0.15 -4.18
N GLY A 379 -6.13 0.61 -3.21
CA GLY A 379 -6.23 0.05 -1.87
C GLY A 379 -5.10 0.46 -0.93
N GLY A 380 -5.45 0.70 0.34
CA GLY A 380 -4.47 0.82 1.43
C GLY A 380 -3.77 -0.49 1.72
#